data_AF-A0A950ANM7-F1
#
_entry.id   AF-A0A950ANM7-F1
#
_cell.length_a   1.000
_cell.length_b   1.000
_cell.length_c   1.000
_cell.angle_alpha   90.00
_cell.angle_beta   90.00
_cell.angle_gamma   90.00
#
_symmetry.space_group_name_H-M   'P 1'
#
loop_
_entity.id
_entity.type
_entity.pdbx_description
1 polymer ?
#
loop_
_entity_poly.entity_id
_entity_poly.type
_entity_poly.pdbx_seq_one_letter_code
_entity_poly.pdbx_strand_id
1 'polypeptide(L)'
;MFKMRDKTLWGQLAPLPLRLIIGFGFMAHGWAKLSRGPAGFAKLLAQIGAPLPEATAWVSTFVELLGGLAIFVGAIVEVVSVPLIVMMLVAMFTVHLKYGFSSVNTIGLTEDGPQFGPPGYEVNLLYIAGLLSLILGGAGALSIDRLLLRKGGLSERPKEHQPAA
;
A
#
# COMPACT_ATOMS: atom_id res chain seq x y z
N MET A 1 8.68 -34.94 11.70
CA MET A 1 8.61 -34.98 10.22
C MET A 1 7.81 -33.76 9.76
N PHE A 2 8.50 -32.65 9.48
CA PHE A 2 7.90 -31.41 8.99
C PHE A 2 7.49 -31.64 7.52
N LYS A 3 6.19 -31.76 7.24
CA LYS A 3 5.67 -31.93 5.88
C LYS A 3 6.15 -30.73 5.06
N MET A 4 6.97 -30.97 4.04
CA MET A 4 7.51 -29.95 3.15
C MET A 4 6.35 -29.09 2.64
N ARG A 5 6.30 -27.83 3.09
CA ARG A 5 5.32 -26.83 2.66
C ARG A 5 5.31 -26.77 1.13
N ASP A 6 4.15 -26.87 0.52
CA ASP A 6 3.99 -26.73 -0.94
C ASP A 6 4.41 -25.31 -1.37
N LYS A 7 5.65 -25.19 -1.86
CA LYS A 7 6.29 -23.91 -2.20
C LYS A 7 5.46 -23.09 -3.19
N THR A 8 4.65 -23.75 -4.03
CA THR A 8 3.81 -23.09 -5.03
C THR A 8 2.58 -22.42 -4.42
N LEU A 9 1.93 -23.08 -3.45
CA LEU A 9 0.80 -22.52 -2.71
C LEU A 9 1.23 -21.34 -1.83
N TRP A 10 2.34 -21.48 -1.10
CA TRP A 10 2.82 -20.42 -0.22
C TRP A 10 3.31 -19.19 -1.00
N GLY A 11 3.97 -19.38 -2.15
CA GLY A 11 4.32 -18.25 -3.03
C GLY A 11 3.09 -17.50 -3.55
N GLN A 12 1.99 -18.21 -3.79
CA GLN A 12 0.73 -17.63 -4.26
C GLN A 12 -0.07 -16.90 -3.18
N LEU A 13 0.07 -17.31 -1.91
CA LEU A 13 -0.63 -16.71 -0.77
C LEU A 13 0.19 -15.65 -0.03
N ALA A 14 1.52 -15.65 -0.16
CA ALA A 14 2.41 -14.69 0.51
C ALA A 14 2.07 -13.21 0.23
N PRO A 15 1.64 -12.81 -0.98
CA PRO A 15 1.24 -11.42 -1.23
C PRO A 15 -0.04 -10.99 -0.51
N LEU A 16 -0.91 -11.94 -0.12
CA LEU A 16 -2.21 -11.64 0.47
C LEU A 16 -2.11 -10.83 1.78
N PRO A 17 -1.41 -11.29 2.84
CA PRO A 17 -1.31 -10.51 4.08
C PRO A 17 -0.68 -9.13 3.86
N LEU A 18 0.31 -9.02 2.96
CA LEU A 18 0.90 -7.73 2.58
C LEU A 18 -0.18 -6.81 1.97
N ARG A 19 -0.93 -7.30 0.98
CA ARG A 19 -2.01 -6.52 0.34
C ARG A 19 -3.06 -6.07 1.34
N LEU A 20 -3.49 -6.96 2.24
CA LEU A 20 -4.54 -6.64 3.21
C LEU A 20 -4.09 -5.52 4.16
N ILE A 21 -2.90 -5.63 4.76
CA ILE A 21 -2.41 -4.64 5.72
C ILE A 21 -2.01 -3.34 5.04
N ILE A 22 -1.25 -3.41 3.94
CA ILE A 22 -0.80 -2.23 3.20
C ILE A 22 -1.99 -1.49 2.60
N GLY A 23 -2.89 -2.22 1.92
CA GLY A 23 -4.07 -1.64 1.29
C GLY A 23 -5.00 -0.99 2.31
N PHE A 24 -5.29 -1.68 3.42
CA PHE A 24 -6.06 -1.12 4.52
C PHE A 24 -5.39 0.12 5.12
N GLY A 25 -4.08 0.07 5.32
CA GLY A 25 -3.30 1.17 5.87
C GLY A 25 -3.41 2.45 5.05
N PHE A 26 -3.20 2.35 3.73
CA PHE A 26 -3.39 3.48 2.82
C PHE A 26 -4.84 3.98 2.81
N MET A 27 -5.82 3.08 2.80
CA MET A 27 -7.23 3.48 2.92
C MET A 27 -7.51 4.24 4.22
N ALA A 28 -6.93 3.79 5.35
CA ALA A 28 -7.09 4.46 6.63
C ALA A 28 -6.46 5.86 6.63
N HIS A 29 -5.27 6.01 6.04
CA HIS A 29 -4.62 7.32 5.89
C HIS A 29 -5.40 8.26 4.98
N GLY A 30 -5.87 7.78 3.83
CA GLY A 30 -6.67 8.56 2.90
C GLY A 30 -8.02 8.93 3.50
N TRP A 31 -8.67 8.02 4.25
CA TRP A 31 -9.91 8.30 4.96
C TRP A 31 -9.71 9.34 6.05
N ALA A 32 -8.61 9.29 6.80
CA ALA A 32 -8.27 10.28 7.80
C ALA A 32 -8.07 11.69 7.20
N LYS A 33 -7.53 11.78 5.97
CA LYS A 33 -7.41 13.06 5.23
C LYS A 33 -8.77 13.54 4.72
N LEU A 34 -9.59 12.64 4.18
CA LEU A 34 -10.91 12.97 3.64
C LEU A 34 -11.89 13.41 4.74
N SER A 35 -11.99 12.64 5.82
CA SER A 35 -12.93 12.88 6.92
C SER A 35 -12.66 14.16 7.71
N ARG A 36 -11.38 14.59 7.80
CA ARG A 36 -10.98 15.86 8.43
C ARG A 36 -11.01 17.04 7.46
N GLY A 37 -11.40 16.81 6.21
CA GLY A 37 -11.35 17.78 5.12
C GLY A 37 -9.94 17.92 4.54
N PRO A 38 -9.73 17.64 3.24
CA PRO A 38 -8.42 17.81 2.59
C PRO A 38 -7.84 19.22 2.73
N ALA A 39 -8.69 20.25 2.84
CA ALA A 39 -8.26 21.63 3.12
C ALA A 39 -7.53 21.78 4.48
N GLY A 40 -7.89 20.98 5.49
CA GLY A 40 -7.18 20.94 6.76
C GLY A 40 -5.78 20.36 6.62
N PHE A 41 -5.64 19.29 5.83
CA PHE A 41 -4.33 18.71 5.51
C PHE A 41 -3.47 19.64 4.64
N ALA A 42 -4.09 20.43 3.74
CA ALA A 42 -3.40 21.45 2.97
C ALA A 42 -2.68 22.49 3.84
N LYS A 43 -3.23 22.84 5.02
CA LYS A 43 -2.56 23.74 5.98
C LYS A 43 -1.27 23.13 6.52
N LEU A 44 -1.29 21.84 6.86
CA LEU A 44 -0.09 21.12 7.28
C LEU A 44 0.94 21.06 6.15
N LEU A 45 0.50 20.76 4.92
CA LEU A 45 1.33 20.75 3.74
C LEU A 45 1.99 22.13 3.48
N ALA A 46 1.26 23.21 3.69
CA ALA A 46 1.80 24.57 3.58
C ALA A 46 2.88 24.84 4.66
N GLN A 47 2.67 24.38 5.90
CA GLN A 47 3.64 24.55 6.99
C GLN A 47 4.96 23.82 6.74
N ILE A 48 4.92 22.67 6.04
CA ILE A 48 6.12 21.91 5.68
C ILE A 48 6.71 22.32 4.32
N GLY A 49 6.17 23.36 3.68
CA GLY A 49 6.67 23.89 2.41
C GLY A 49 6.39 23.01 1.19
N ALA A 50 5.34 22.18 1.23
CA ALA A 50 4.97 21.34 0.09
C ALA A 50 4.49 22.20 -1.11
N PRO A 51 4.83 21.82 -2.35
CA PRO A 51 4.34 22.52 -3.54
C PRO A 51 2.83 22.32 -3.69
N LEU A 52 2.14 23.39 -4.10
CA LEU A 52 0.68 23.41 -4.35
C LEU A 52 -0.12 22.67 -3.26
N PRO A 53 -0.11 23.14 -1.99
CA PRO A 53 -0.63 22.38 -0.84
C PRO A 53 -2.06 21.87 -0.99
N GLU A 54 -2.95 22.66 -1.60
CA GLU A 54 -4.34 22.24 -1.82
C GLU A 54 -4.46 21.11 -2.84
N ALA A 55 -3.80 21.24 -4.00
CA ALA A 55 -3.79 20.22 -5.03
C ALA A 55 -3.16 18.92 -4.49
N THR A 56 -2.02 19.05 -3.81
CA THR A 56 -1.32 17.93 -3.17
C THR A 56 -2.20 17.26 -2.11
N ALA A 57 -2.96 18.01 -1.32
CA ALA A 57 -3.89 17.44 -0.33
C ALA A 57 -4.96 16.57 -0.99
N TRP A 58 -5.62 17.07 -2.04
CA TRP A 58 -6.67 16.32 -2.74
C TRP A 58 -6.11 15.10 -3.49
N VAL A 59 -5.04 15.30 -4.25
CA VAL A 59 -4.40 14.21 -5.01
C VAL A 59 -3.91 13.11 -4.08
N SER A 60 -3.17 13.46 -3.02
CA SER A 60 -2.66 12.48 -2.06
C SER A 60 -3.80 11.71 -1.38
N THR A 61 -4.90 12.38 -1.03
CA THR A 61 -6.08 11.73 -0.42
C THR A 61 -6.69 10.67 -1.34
N PHE A 62 -6.92 10.99 -2.61
CA PHE A 62 -7.51 10.04 -3.55
C PHE A 62 -6.54 8.93 -3.97
N VAL A 63 -5.25 9.25 -4.12
CA VAL A 63 -4.22 8.24 -4.40
C VAL A 63 -4.13 7.22 -3.27
N GLU A 64 -4.14 7.66 -2.01
CA GLU A 64 -4.13 6.72 -0.87
C GLU A 64 -5.41 5.89 -0.77
N LEU A 65 -6.58 6.50 -0.96
CA LEU A 65 -7.86 5.77 -0.89
C LEU A 65 -8.00 4.75 -2.02
N LEU A 66 -7.89 5.21 -3.26
CA LEU A 66 -8.10 4.38 -4.44
C LEU A 66 -6.94 3.42 -4.64
N GLY A 67 -5.71 3.88 -4.41
CA GLY A 67 -4.53 3.04 -4.46
C GLY A 67 -4.52 1.99 -3.36
N GLY A 68 -4.88 2.36 -2.13
CA GLY A 68 -5.04 1.42 -1.02
C GLY A 68 -6.09 0.35 -1.32
N LEU A 69 -7.25 0.75 -1.87
CA LEU A 69 -8.29 -0.18 -2.30
C LEU A 69 -7.81 -1.12 -3.40
N ALA A 70 -7.11 -0.60 -4.42
CA ALA A 70 -6.57 -1.40 -5.52
C ALA A 70 -5.54 -2.42 -5.02
N ILE A 71 -4.63 -2.04 -4.12
CA ILE A 71 -3.71 -2.97 -3.46
C ILE A 71 -4.47 -4.01 -2.65
N PHE A 72 -5.48 -3.59 -1.86
CA PHE A 72 -6.27 -4.48 -1.01
C PHE A 72 -6.93 -5.61 -1.81
N VAL A 73 -7.61 -5.27 -2.90
CA VAL A 73 -8.30 -6.26 -3.76
C VAL A 73 -7.36 -6.97 -4.74
N GLY A 74 -6.12 -6.48 -4.89
CA GLY A 74 -5.15 -7.01 -5.85
C GLY A 74 -5.51 -6.65 -7.29
N ALA A 75 -5.80 -5.39 -7.56
CA ALA A 75 -5.99 -4.85 -8.89
C ALA A 75 -4.81 -3.93 -9.26
N ILE A 76 -4.23 -4.13 -10.45
CA ILE A 76 -3.12 -3.35 -11.03
C ILE A 76 -2.00 -3.08 -10.01
N VAL A 77 -1.66 -4.09 -9.21
CA VAL A 77 -0.85 -3.95 -7.98
C VAL A 77 0.52 -3.33 -8.25
N GLU A 78 1.19 -3.77 -9.30
CA GLU A 78 2.53 -3.29 -9.67
C GLU A 78 2.51 -1.79 -10.01
N VAL A 79 1.52 -1.38 -10.82
CA VAL A 79 1.38 0.02 -11.28
C VAL A 79 1.00 0.93 -10.11
N VAL A 80 0.05 0.51 -9.27
CA VAL A 80 -0.43 1.31 -8.13
C VAL A 80 0.61 1.40 -7.02
N SER A 81 1.50 0.42 -6.88
CA SER A 81 2.55 0.45 -5.87
C SER A 81 3.53 1.62 -6.07
N VAL A 82 3.80 2.02 -7.31
CA VAL A 82 4.74 3.11 -7.63
C VAL A 82 4.34 4.46 -7.02
N PRO A 83 3.14 5.03 -7.29
CA PRO A 83 2.74 6.29 -6.68
C PRO A 83 2.64 6.20 -5.15
N LEU A 84 2.24 5.06 -4.61
CA LEU A 84 2.19 4.84 -3.16
C LEU A 84 3.59 4.84 -2.51
N ILE A 85 4.60 4.26 -3.16
CA ILE A 85 6.01 4.35 -2.75
C ILE A 85 6.47 5.81 -2.77
N VAL A 86 6.18 6.55 -3.85
CA VAL A 86 6.55 7.97 -3.95
C VAL A 86 5.95 8.78 -2.80
N MET A 87 4.70 8.54 -2.45
CA MET A 87 4.07 9.19 -1.30
C MET A 87 4.76 8.86 0.03
N MET A 88 5.14 7.61 0.24
CA MET A 88 5.88 7.20 1.44
C MET A 88 7.26 7.84 1.52
N LEU A 89 7.96 7.99 0.39
CA LEU A 89 9.23 8.70 0.30
C LEU A 89 9.06 10.19 0.62
N VAL A 90 8.07 10.86 0.01
CA VAL A 90 7.78 12.27 0.30
C VAL A 90 7.48 12.46 1.78
N ALA A 91 6.57 11.66 2.36
CA ALA A 91 6.23 11.74 3.78
C ALA A 91 7.43 11.45 4.68
N MET A 92 8.30 10.51 4.30
CA MET A 92 9.52 10.19 5.02
C MET A 92 10.47 11.41 5.05
N PHE A 93 10.85 11.94 3.89
CA PHE A 93 11.85 13.00 3.80
C PHE A 93 11.35 14.36 4.28
N THR A 94 10.04 14.65 4.19
CA THR A 94 9.49 15.96 4.56
C THR A 94 8.99 16.02 6.01
N VAL A 95 8.51 14.91 6.57
CA VAL A 95 7.87 14.90 7.89
C VAL A 95 8.65 14.06 8.90
N HIS A 96 8.97 12.80 8.57
CA HIS A 96 9.37 11.81 9.57
C HIS A 96 10.88 11.73 9.80
N LEU A 97 11.72 12.04 8.81
CA LEU A 97 13.17 11.82 8.86
C LEU A 97 13.83 12.50 10.07
N LYS A 98 13.37 13.71 10.42
CA LYS A 98 13.87 14.50 11.56
C LYS A 98 13.57 13.90 12.93
N TYR A 99 12.64 12.95 13.01
CA TYR A 99 12.26 12.28 14.26
C TYR A 99 13.01 10.95 14.47
N GLY A 100 13.95 10.61 13.58
CA GLY A 100 14.73 9.37 13.67
C GLY A 100 13.97 8.15 13.16
N PHE A 101 14.51 6.96 13.42
CA PHE A 101 13.98 5.70 12.86
C PHE A 101 12.66 5.28 13.52
N SER A 102 12.61 5.23 14.86
CA SER A 102 11.57 4.52 15.61
C SER A 102 10.16 5.05 15.38
N SER A 103 9.22 4.16 15.03
CA SER A 103 7.78 4.46 14.98
C SER A 103 7.22 4.78 16.37
N VAL A 104 7.79 4.16 17.40
CA VAL A 104 7.52 4.40 18.81
C VAL A 104 8.64 5.30 19.34
N ASN A 105 8.53 6.59 19.07
CA ASN A 105 9.57 7.56 19.39
C ASN A 105 9.50 7.97 20.88
N THR A 106 10.12 7.20 21.77
CA THR A 106 10.19 7.52 23.20
C THR A 106 11.17 8.65 23.44
N ILE A 107 10.67 9.81 23.86
CA ILE A 107 11.47 11.03 24.07
C ILE A 107 11.79 11.28 25.56
N GLY A 108 11.17 10.54 26.47
CA GLY A 108 11.38 10.68 27.90
C GLY A 108 10.63 9.65 28.71
N LEU A 109 10.86 9.68 30.02
CA LEU A 109 10.16 8.86 31.01
C LEU A 109 9.65 9.77 32.12
N THR A 110 8.39 9.59 32.49
CA THR A 110 7.71 10.29 33.59
C THR A 110 7.27 9.28 34.65
N GLU A 111 6.83 9.77 35.82
CA GLU A 111 6.29 8.88 36.87
C GLU A 111 5.06 8.08 36.39
N ASP A 112 4.30 8.62 35.43
CA ASP A 112 3.12 7.98 34.83
C ASP A 112 3.46 7.06 33.62
N GLY A 113 4.74 7.00 33.22
CA GLY A 113 5.20 6.13 32.12
C GLY A 113 5.96 6.86 30.99
N PRO A 114 6.15 6.19 29.83
CA PRO A 114 6.94 6.73 28.72
C PRO A 114 6.24 7.89 28.01
N GLN A 115 7.02 8.91 27.68
CA GLN A 115 6.57 10.04 26.86
C GLN A 115 6.94 9.79 25.39
N PHE A 116 5.98 9.93 24.48
CA PHE A 116 6.17 9.71 23.05
C PHE A 116 6.16 11.02 22.27
N GLY A 117 7.15 11.19 21.40
CA GLY A 117 7.19 12.21 20.37
C GLY A 117 6.49 11.76 19.08
N PRO A 118 6.54 12.59 18.02
CA PRO A 118 6.06 12.21 16.70
C PRO A 118 6.79 10.97 16.18
N PRO A 119 6.12 10.09 15.42
CA PRO A 119 6.72 8.86 14.91
C PRO A 119 7.86 9.16 13.94
N GLY A 120 8.88 8.30 13.97
CA GLY A 120 9.96 8.24 13.01
C GLY A 120 9.55 7.59 11.67
N TYR A 121 10.53 7.33 10.81
CA TYR A 121 10.31 6.86 9.45
C TYR A 121 10.27 5.33 9.26
N GLU A 122 10.35 4.54 10.34
CA GLU A 122 10.30 3.07 10.29
C GLU A 122 9.02 2.57 9.59
N VAL A 123 7.83 3.11 9.91
CA VAL A 123 6.59 2.72 9.24
C VAL A 123 6.65 2.98 7.72
N ASN A 124 7.21 4.13 7.29
CA ASN A 124 7.37 4.44 5.87
C ASN A 124 8.20 3.36 5.16
N LEU A 125 9.30 2.92 5.78
CA LEU A 125 10.16 1.87 5.23
C LEU A 125 9.45 0.52 5.16
N LEU A 126 8.62 0.18 6.16
CA LEU A 126 7.82 -1.06 6.12
C LEU A 126 6.79 -1.03 4.99
N TYR A 127 6.11 0.09 4.76
CA TYR A 127 5.23 0.25 3.60
C TYR A 127 6.00 0.12 2.28
N ILE A 128 7.14 0.81 2.15
CA ILE A 128 7.96 0.76 0.93
C ILE A 128 8.45 -0.66 0.68
N ALA A 129 9.00 -1.35 1.68
CA ALA A 129 9.47 -2.72 1.55
C ALA A 129 8.34 -3.69 1.18
N GLY A 130 7.15 -3.50 1.76
CA GLY A 130 5.97 -4.28 1.43
C GLY A 130 5.48 -4.06 -0.01
N LEU A 131 5.41 -2.81 -0.45
CA LEU A 131 5.05 -2.46 -1.83
C LEU A 131 6.10 -2.98 -2.84
N LEU A 132 7.39 -2.86 -2.54
CA LEU A 132 8.46 -3.45 -3.36
C LEU A 132 8.33 -4.97 -3.43
N SER A 133 7.99 -5.63 -2.32
CA SER A 133 7.73 -7.07 -2.31
C SER A 133 6.53 -7.43 -3.20
N LEU A 134 5.50 -6.59 -3.25
CA LEU A 134 4.35 -6.78 -4.16
C LEU A 134 4.71 -6.52 -5.63
N ILE A 135 5.59 -5.56 -5.92
CA ILE A 135 6.12 -5.34 -7.27
C ILE A 135 6.94 -6.56 -7.73
N LEU A 136 7.80 -7.10 -6.87
CA LEU A 136 8.69 -8.21 -7.22
C LEU A 136 7.97 -9.57 -7.21
N GLY A 137 7.00 -9.76 -6.32
CA GLY A 137 6.28 -11.02 -6.12
C GLY A 137 4.92 -11.11 -6.81
N GLY A 138 4.42 -10.00 -7.36
CA GLY A 138 3.11 -9.89 -7.99
C GLY A 138 1.92 -9.91 -7.01
N ALA A 139 0.71 -9.88 -7.56
CA ALA A 139 -0.54 -9.74 -6.78
C ALA A 139 -0.98 -11.02 -6.03
N GLY A 140 -0.42 -12.18 -6.35
CA GLY A 140 -0.79 -13.47 -5.74
C GLY A 140 -2.12 -14.05 -6.25
N ALA A 141 -2.54 -15.19 -5.67
CA ALA A 141 -3.65 -15.99 -6.20
C ALA A 141 -5.04 -15.37 -6.04
N LEU A 142 -5.27 -14.69 -4.91
CA LEU A 142 -6.54 -14.09 -4.55
C LEU A 142 -6.55 -12.62 -4.94
N SER A 143 -6.29 -12.34 -6.22
CA SER A 143 -6.20 -11.00 -6.80
C SER A 143 -7.20 -10.84 -7.94
N ILE A 144 -7.72 -9.63 -8.13
CA ILE A 144 -8.54 -9.30 -9.30
C ILE A 144 -7.72 -9.46 -10.59
N ASP A 145 -6.43 -9.12 -10.55
CA ASP A 145 -5.52 -9.31 -11.69
C ASP A 145 -5.55 -10.75 -12.21
N ARG A 146 -5.48 -11.73 -11.31
CA ARG A 146 -5.55 -13.15 -11.69
C ARG A 146 -6.93 -13.58 -12.18
N LEU A 147 -8.01 -13.02 -11.60
CA LEU A 147 -9.37 -13.31 -12.04
C LEU A 147 -9.63 -12.81 -13.47
N LEU A 148 -9.09 -11.63 -13.83
CA LEU A 148 -9.20 -11.05 -15.17
C LEU A 148 -8.41 -11.89 -16.20
N LEU A 149 -7.19 -12.29 -15.88
CA LEU A 149 -6.37 -13.15 -16.74
C LEU A 149 -7.04 -14.52 -16.99
N ARG A 150 -7.68 -15.10 -15.98
CA ARG A 150 -8.38 -16.40 -16.11
C ARG A 150 -9.63 -16.32 -16.99
N LYS A 151 -10.36 -15.20 -16.96
CA LYS A 151 -11.54 -15.00 -17.81
C LYS A 151 -11.15 -14.78 -19.28
N GLY A 152 -10.07 -14.05 -19.55
CA GLY A 152 -9.56 -13.85 -20.92
C GLY A 152 -9.17 -15.17 -21.60
N GLY A 153 -8.50 -16.07 -20.88
CA GLY A 153 -8.06 -17.36 -21.43
C GLY A 153 -9.18 -18.40 -21.66
N LEU A 154 -10.36 -18.22 -21.07
CA LEU A 154 -11.52 -19.10 -21.33
C LEU A 154 -12.32 -18.71 -22.57
N SER A 155 -12.10 -17.51 -23.10
CA SER A 155 -12.80 -17.02 -24.30
C SER A 155 -12.20 -17.55 -25.61
N GLU A 156 -11.00 -18.13 -25.59
CA GLU A 156 -10.28 -18.61 -26.77
C GLU A 156 -10.26 -20.13 -26.94
N ARG A 157 -11.25 -20.88 -26.42
CA ARG A 157 -11.34 -22.30 -26.80
C ARG A 157 -11.63 -22.40 -28.30
N PRO A 158 -10.75 -23.02 -29.11
CA PRO A 158 -11.04 -23.25 -30.52
C PRO A 158 -12.32 -24.07 -30.62
N LYS A 159 -13.24 -23.66 -31.49
CA LYS A 159 -14.39 -24.48 -31.88
C LYS A 159 -13.83 -25.76 -32.48
N GLU A 160 -13.98 -26.86 -31.75
CA GLU A 160 -13.54 -28.19 -32.17
C GLU A 160 -14.15 -28.49 -33.55
N HIS A 161 -13.29 -28.68 -34.55
CA HIS A 161 -13.72 -29.00 -35.90
C HIS A 161 -14.27 -30.42 -35.88
N GLN A 162 -15.60 -30.52 -35.88
CA GLN A 162 -16.30 -31.79 -35.97
C GLN A 162 -15.91 -32.44 -37.31
N PRO A 163 -15.32 -33.64 -37.34
CA PRO A 163 -14.99 -34.29 -38.60
C PRO A 163 -16.29 -34.60 -39.34
N ALA A 164 -16.36 -34.14 -40.59
CA ALA A 164 -17.46 -34.46 -41.49
C ALA A 164 -17.52 -35.99 -41.69
N ALA A 165 -18.72 -36.54 -41.50
CA ALA A 165 -19.04 -37.95 -41.71
C ALA A 165 -19.00 -38.35 -43.19
#